data_AF-A0A222EQ07-F1
#
_entry.id   AF-A0A222EQ07-F1
#
_cell.length_a   1.000
_cell.length_b   1.000
_cell.length_c   1.000
_cell.angle_alpha   90.00
_cell.angle_beta   90.00
_cell.angle_gamma   90.00
#
_symmetry.space_group_name_H-M   'P 1'
#
loop_
_entity.id
_entity.type
_entity.pdbx_description
1 polymer ?
#
loop_
_entity_poly.entity_id
_entity_poly.type
_entity_poly.pdbx_seq_one_letter_code
_entity_poly.pdbx_strand_id
1 'polypeptide(L)'
;MNLPYWIILILLFIAVILYFVIPWKKIRKWRKSKRDIVNKPKDLNGNRELDIDIDIDESQKELVIKNNGQKPLYGVFNWFGSKQALRDKALVYVKEELDCCELCAPFENKIISLEKYDKNFITMSEAISKGYHHIGCKHIDINYFPNETKLPENIYTTKQKKAKHRIILDLFRQEQELRNLIYNFDNNIGDVKKKDIDNKKNAIKEYCKVNSIKYSQLKENPNLKDIDKFRYN
;
A
#
# COMPACT_ATOMS: atom_id res chain seq x y z
N MET A 1 -17.87 -70.39 19.41
CA MET A 1 -16.53 -70.94 19.12
C MET A 1 -15.55 -70.32 20.08
N ASN A 2 -15.03 -71.09 21.04
CA ASN A 2 -14.05 -70.59 22.00
C ASN A 2 -12.73 -70.40 21.28
N LEU A 3 -12.25 -69.15 21.23
CA LEU A 3 -10.96 -68.82 20.65
C LEU A 3 -9.88 -69.58 21.46
N PRO A 4 -9.07 -70.42 20.81
CA PRO A 4 -8.05 -71.18 21.50
C PRO A 4 -7.10 -70.24 22.26
N TYR A 5 -6.84 -70.54 23.53
CA TYR A 5 -5.99 -69.72 24.40
C TYR A 5 -4.58 -69.46 23.83
N TRP A 6 -4.06 -70.36 22.99
CA TRP A 6 -2.77 -70.20 22.33
C TRP A 6 -2.76 -69.05 21.31
N ILE A 7 -3.90 -68.72 20.68
CA ILE A 7 -4.01 -67.59 19.74
C ILE A 7 -3.92 -66.26 20.48
N ILE A 8 -4.52 -66.19 21.68
CA ILE A 8 -4.42 -65.00 22.55
C ILE A 8 -2.96 -64.78 22.95
N LEU A 9 -2.23 -65.86 23.25
CA LEU A 9 -0.82 -65.82 23.63
C LEU A 9 0.07 -65.34 22.48
N ILE A 10 -0.21 -65.77 21.24
CA ILE A 10 0.49 -65.29 20.04
C ILE A 10 0.23 -63.80 19.80
N LEU A 11 -1.03 -63.35 19.91
CA LEU A 11 -1.38 -61.94 19.73
C LEU A 11 -0.68 -61.05 20.77
N LEU A 12 -0.61 -61.51 22.02
CA LEU A 12 0.07 -60.79 23.10
C LEU A 12 1.58 -60.73 22.85
N PHE A 13 2.18 -61.83 22.37
CA PHE A 13 3.60 -61.86 22.01
C PHE A 13 3.92 -60.90 20.86
N ILE A 14 3.08 -60.83 19.82
CA ILE A 14 3.21 -59.88 18.72
C ILE A 14 3.10 -58.43 19.22
N ALA A 15 2.14 -58.14 20.10
CA ALA A 15 1.96 -56.81 20.68
C ALA A 15 3.20 -56.37 21.49
N VAL A 16 3.80 -57.31 22.23
CA VAL A 16 5.04 -57.06 22.99
C VAL A 16 6.22 -56.79 22.05
N ILE A 17 6.39 -57.58 20.98
CA ILE A 17 7.44 -57.33 19.97
C ILE A 17 7.25 -55.96 19.32
N LEU A 18 6.03 -55.62 18.90
CA LEU A 18 5.73 -54.31 18.32
C LEU A 18 6.02 -53.17 19.31
N TYR A 19 5.75 -53.36 20.61
CA TYR A 19 6.08 -52.39 21.63
C TYR A 19 7.59 -52.13 21.73
N PHE A 20 8.44 -53.14 21.57
CA PHE A 20 9.91 -52.95 21.59
C PHE A 20 10.49 -52.46 20.26
N VAL A 21 9.91 -52.84 19.13
CA VAL A 21 10.39 -52.43 17.79
C VAL A 21 10.05 -50.97 17.49
N ILE A 22 8.88 -50.49 17.94
CA ILE A 22 8.48 -49.11 17.71
C ILE A 22 9.38 -48.17 18.56
N PRO A 23 10.13 -47.24 17.95
CA PRO A 23 11.02 -46.35 18.69
C PRO A 23 10.21 -45.23 19.38
N TRP A 24 9.51 -45.57 20.47
CA TRP A 24 8.64 -44.66 21.22
C TRP A 24 9.36 -43.39 21.67
N LYS A 25 10.66 -43.47 21.98
CA LYS A 25 11.49 -42.30 22.30
C LYS A 25 11.60 -41.32 21.12
N LYS A 26 11.68 -41.82 19.87
CA LYS A 26 11.74 -41.01 18.64
C LYS A 26 10.38 -40.38 18.34
N ILE A 27 9.28 -41.13 18.53
CA ILE A 27 7.90 -40.63 18.37
C ILE A 27 7.58 -39.55 19.42
N ARG A 28 7.99 -39.75 20.69
CA ARG A 28 7.78 -38.78 21.77
C ARG A 28 8.58 -37.49 21.54
N LYS A 29 9.82 -37.59 21.05
CA LYS A 29 10.62 -36.42 20.61
C LYS A 29 9.96 -35.68 19.45
N TRP A 30 9.41 -36.39 18.46
CA TRP A 30 8.72 -35.78 17.32
C TRP A 30 7.41 -35.08 17.70
N ARG A 31 6.66 -35.63 18.67
CA ARG A 31 5.48 -34.96 19.24
C ARG A 31 5.85 -33.72 20.07
N LYS A 32 6.99 -33.76 20.78
CA LYS A 32 7.51 -32.61 21.55
C LYS A 32 8.02 -31.51 20.62
N SER A 33 8.78 -31.86 19.57
CA SER A 33 9.23 -30.90 18.55
C SER A 33 8.06 -30.26 17.80
N LYS A 34 6.99 -31.01 17.49
CA LYS A 34 5.78 -30.44 16.87
C LYS A 34 5.01 -29.48 17.78
N ARG A 35 5.09 -29.63 19.10
CA ARG A 35 4.50 -28.66 20.06
C ARG A 35 5.41 -27.45 20.26
N ASP A 36 6.73 -27.65 20.26
CA ASP A 36 7.72 -26.57 20.45
C ASP A 36 8.00 -25.75 19.17
N ILE A 37 7.60 -26.24 17.99
CA ILE A 37 7.60 -25.47 16.72
C ILE A 37 6.40 -24.49 16.65
N VAL A 38 5.40 -24.65 17.53
CA VAL A 38 4.33 -23.67 17.70
C VAL A 38 4.80 -22.69 18.77
N ASN A 39 5.09 -21.44 18.36
CA ASN A 39 5.40 -20.30 19.23
C ASN A 39 6.78 -20.26 19.91
N LYS A 40 7.87 -20.40 19.16
CA LYS A 40 9.06 -19.60 19.49
C LYS A 40 9.53 -18.79 18.29
N PRO A 41 9.57 -17.45 18.38
CA PRO A 41 10.23 -16.66 17.35
C PRO A 41 11.68 -17.12 17.28
N LYS A 42 12.15 -17.39 16.07
CA LYS A 42 13.58 -17.51 15.81
C LYS A 42 14.07 -16.07 15.71
N ASP A 43 14.94 -15.64 16.61
CA ASP A 43 15.48 -14.29 16.61
C ASP A 43 16.06 -13.98 15.23
N LEU A 44 15.41 -13.05 14.51
CA LEU A 44 15.82 -12.59 13.19
C LEU A 44 16.71 -11.35 13.37
N ASN A 45 17.93 -11.57 13.87
CA ASN A 45 19.06 -10.75 13.44
C ASN A 45 19.53 -11.33 12.11
N GLY A 46 18.84 -10.95 11.04
CA GLY A 46 19.09 -11.46 9.70
C GLY A 46 18.44 -10.55 8.69
N ASN A 47 19.15 -9.46 8.37
CA ASN A 47 18.89 -8.59 7.24
C ASN A 47 18.64 -9.46 6.01
N ARG A 48 17.37 -9.61 5.63
CA ARG A 48 16.98 -9.93 4.27
C ARG A 48 16.44 -8.64 3.69
N GLU A 49 17.37 -7.89 3.12
CA GLU A 49 17.05 -6.96 2.04
C GLU A 49 16.27 -7.75 0.99
N LEU A 50 15.01 -7.34 0.82
CA LEU A 50 14.19 -7.79 -0.28
C LEU A 50 14.64 -6.93 -1.46
N ASP A 51 15.51 -7.47 -2.30
CA ASP A 51 15.95 -6.84 -3.55
C ASP A 51 14.74 -6.70 -4.48
N ILE A 52 14.04 -5.59 -4.29
CA ILE A 52 13.07 -5.07 -5.24
C ILE A 52 13.80 -3.93 -5.95
N ASP A 53 14.34 -4.25 -7.12
CA ASP A 53 14.84 -3.29 -8.11
C ASP A 53 13.65 -2.53 -8.69
N ILE A 54 13.17 -1.55 -7.94
CA ILE A 54 12.36 -0.46 -8.46
C ILE A 54 13.09 0.80 -8.01
N ASP A 55 13.49 1.64 -8.97
CA ASP A 55 14.03 2.98 -8.77
C ASP A 55 12.96 3.88 -8.14
N ILE A 56 12.66 3.64 -6.87
CA ILE A 56 11.81 4.47 -6.03
C ILE A 56 12.73 5.26 -5.11
N ASP A 57 12.53 6.58 -5.14
CA ASP A 57 13.14 7.56 -4.22
C ASP A 57 13.19 7.03 -2.78
N GLU A 58 14.36 7.13 -2.16
CA GLU A 58 14.74 6.52 -0.88
C GLU A 58 13.80 6.95 0.27
N SER A 59 13.16 8.12 0.12
CA SER A 59 12.16 8.67 1.03
C SER A 59 10.83 7.90 1.08
N GLN A 60 10.49 7.11 0.05
CA GLN A 60 9.27 6.30 0.01
C GLN A 60 9.48 4.86 0.52
N LYS A 61 10.72 4.33 0.48
CA LYS A 61 11.04 2.99 1.01
C LYS A 61 10.82 2.91 2.53
N GLU A 62 11.13 3.97 3.28
CA GLU A 62 10.94 3.97 4.75
C GLU A 62 9.47 3.96 5.20
N LEU A 63 8.54 4.52 4.42
CA LEU A 63 7.11 4.54 4.75
C LEU A 63 6.42 3.20 4.46
N VAL A 64 6.86 2.49 3.42
CA VAL A 64 6.33 1.16 3.06
C VAL A 64 6.79 0.09 4.06
N ILE A 65 8.00 0.21 4.61
CA ILE A 65 8.57 -0.81 5.51
C ILE A 65 8.01 -0.70 6.94
N LYS A 66 7.61 0.49 7.41
CA LYS A 66 7.13 0.68 8.80
C LYS A 66 5.69 0.18 9.06
N ASN A 67 4.87 -0.06 8.02
CA ASN A 67 3.47 -0.48 8.17
C ASN A 67 3.14 -1.91 7.71
N ASN A 68 4.13 -2.69 7.24
CA ASN A 68 3.92 -4.09 6.86
C ASN A 68 3.96 -5.02 8.09
N GLY A 69 2.96 -4.87 8.96
CA GLY A 69 2.66 -5.81 10.06
C GLY A 69 1.98 -7.10 9.60
N GLN A 70 1.96 -7.39 8.30
CA GLN A 70 1.35 -8.61 7.78
C GLN A 70 2.23 -9.82 8.09
N LYS A 71 1.94 -10.46 9.22
CA LYS A 71 2.42 -11.82 9.51
C LYS A 71 1.60 -12.78 8.64
N PRO A 72 2.23 -13.66 7.84
CA PRO A 72 1.49 -14.64 7.05
C PRO A 72 0.68 -15.55 7.98
N LEU A 73 -0.64 -15.61 7.80
CA LEU A 73 -1.47 -16.62 8.43
C LEU A 73 -1.19 -17.99 7.81
N TYR A 74 -0.62 -18.91 8.58
CA TYR A 74 -0.37 -20.27 8.12
C TYR A 74 -1.71 -21.00 7.90
N GLY A 75 -1.86 -21.57 6.69
CA GLY A 75 -3.10 -22.14 6.18
C GLY A 75 -3.71 -23.27 7.02
N VAL A 76 -5.02 -23.42 6.89
CA VAL A 76 -5.79 -24.54 7.45
C VAL A 76 -5.32 -25.84 6.79
N PHE A 77 -4.94 -26.82 7.60
CA PHE A 77 -4.58 -28.15 7.12
C PHE A 77 -5.84 -28.87 6.63
N ASN A 78 -6.00 -29.03 5.30
CA ASN A 78 -6.89 -30.06 4.78
C ASN A 78 -6.27 -31.43 5.09
N TRP A 79 -7.08 -32.36 5.61
CA TRP A 79 -6.68 -33.72 6.00
C TRP A 79 -6.03 -34.52 4.84
N PHE A 80 -6.21 -34.08 3.60
CA PHE A 80 -5.59 -34.63 2.39
C PHE A 80 -4.58 -33.66 1.75
N GLY A 81 -3.36 -33.66 2.29
CA GLY A 81 -2.12 -33.62 1.50
C GLY A 81 -1.66 -32.34 0.79
N SER A 82 -2.52 -31.40 0.38
CA SER A 82 -2.06 -30.18 -0.29
C SER A 82 -1.88 -29.04 0.70
N LYS A 83 -0.62 -28.76 1.07
CA LYS A 83 -0.26 -27.52 1.77
C LYS A 83 -0.52 -26.34 0.82
N GLN A 84 -1.68 -25.71 0.91
CA GLN A 84 -1.83 -24.36 0.40
C GLN A 84 -1.42 -23.41 1.51
N ALA A 85 -0.26 -22.77 1.34
CA ALA A 85 0.02 -21.58 2.11
C ALA A 85 -1.01 -20.54 1.67
N LEU A 86 -1.93 -20.18 2.57
CA LEU A 86 -2.69 -18.94 2.43
C LEU A 86 -1.66 -17.82 2.52
N ARG A 87 -1.21 -17.34 1.37
CA ARG A 87 -0.45 -16.10 1.30
C ARG A 87 -1.49 -15.00 1.43
N ASP A 88 -1.43 -14.26 2.53
CA ASP A 88 -2.22 -13.03 2.65
C ASP A 88 -1.81 -12.12 1.50
N LYS A 89 -2.78 -11.80 0.66
CA LYS A 89 -2.58 -10.89 -0.47
C LYS A 89 -2.35 -9.50 0.11
N ALA A 90 -1.30 -8.83 -0.35
CA ALA A 90 -1.12 -7.41 -0.05
C ALA A 90 -2.13 -6.60 -0.90
N LEU A 91 -3.17 -6.09 -0.25
CA LEU A 91 -4.24 -5.33 -0.87
C LEU A 91 -4.27 -3.92 -0.28
N VAL A 92 -4.59 -2.94 -1.11
CA VAL A 92 -4.87 -1.56 -0.71
C VAL A 92 -6.19 -1.12 -1.31
N TYR A 93 -6.83 -0.10 -0.74
CA TYR A 93 -7.90 0.62 -1.41
C TYR A 93 -7.51 2.09 -1.55
N VAL A 94 -7.99 2.72 -2.61
CA VAL A 94 -7.68 4.12 -2.90
C VAL A 94 -8.68 5.01 -2.19
N LYS A 95 -8.20 5.89 -1.31
CA LYS A 95 -9.06 6.87 -0.64
C LYS A 95 -9.59 7.90 -1.65
N GLU A 96 -10.89 8.17 -1.57
CA GLU A 96 -11.53 9.21 -2.38
C GLU A 96 -11.03 10.62 -1.99
N GLU A 97 -10.75 11.44 -3.00
CA GLU A 97 -10.34 12.83 -2.85
C GLU A 97 -11.25 13.78 -3.63
N LEU A 98 -11.49 14.97 -3.08
CA LEU A 98 -12.39 15.94 -3.71
C LEU A 98 -11.78 16.56 -4.98
N ASP A 99 -10.46 16.75 -5.05
CA ASP A 99 -9.77 17.37 -6.20
C ASP A 99 -9.14 16.33 -7.14
N CYS A 100 -9.81 15.19 -7.29
CA CYS A 100 -9.37 14.09 -8.14
C CYS A 100 -9.40 14.45 -9.64
N CYS A 101 -8.34 14.08 -10.36
CA CYS A 101 -8.28 14.16 -11.81
C CYS A 101 -9.06 13.02 -12.49
N GLU A 102 -9.22 13.09 -13.82
CA GLU A 102 -9.94 12.07 -14.57
C GLU A 102 -9.20 10.72 -14.67
N LEU A 103 -7.87 10.73 -14.53
CA LEU A 103 -7.04 9.51 -14.56
C LEU A 103 -7.15 8.71 -13.27
N CYS A 104 -7.24 9.37 -12.11
CA CYS A 104 -7.28 8.70 -10.81
C CYS A 104 -8.70 8.33 -10.36
N ALA A 105 -9.72 9.09 -10.80
CA ALA A 105 -11.11 8.88 -10.39
C ALA A 105 -11.64 7.45 -10.57
N PRO A 106 -11.26 6.71 -11.64
CA PRO A 106 -11.69 5.32 -11.82
C PRO A 106 -11.18 4.36 -10.73
N PHE A 107 -10.19 4.73 -9.93
CA PHE A 107 -9.58 3.86 -8.91
C PHE A 107 -10.06 4.15 -7.49
N GLU A 108 -10.68 5.31 -7.25
CA GLU A 108 -11.20 5.69 -5.93
C GLU A 108 -12.20 4.66 -5.40
N ASN A 109 -12.06 4.32 -4.11
CA ASN A 109 -12.82 3.31 -3.40
C ASN A 109 -12.77 1.91 -4.04
N LYS A 110 -11.79 1.64 -4.90
CA LYS A 110 -11.51 0.30 -5.42
C LYS A 110 -10.32 -0.32 -4.69
N ILE A 111 -10.38 -1.64 -4.57
CA ILE A 111 -9.28 -2.45 -4.06
C ILE A 111 -8.29 -2.71 -5.20
N ILE A 112 -7.02 -2.47 -4.92
CA ILE A 112 -5.89 -2.72 -5.80
C ILE A 112 -4.99 -3.77 -5.14
N SER A 113 -4.57 -4.75 -5.93
CA SER A 113 -3.61 -5.77 -5.49
C SER A 113 -2.18 -5.28 -5.72
N LEU A 114 -1.33 -5.40 -4.70
CA LEU A 114 0.11 -5.13 -4.83
C LEU A 114 0.89 -6.33 -5.41
N GLU A 115 0.21 -7.44 -5.69
CA GLU A 115 0.82 -8.59 -6.34
C GLU A 115 1.03 -8.32 -7.84
N LYS A 116 2.03 -9.00 -8.42
CA LYS A 116 2.33 -8.89 -9.86
C LYS A 116 1.16 -9.37 -10.74
N TYR A 117 0.38 -10.32 -10.25
CA TYR A 117 -0.76 -10.90 -10.94
C TYR A 117 -1.88 -11.18 -9.95
N ASP A 118 -3.09 -10.71 -10.25
CA ASP A 118 -4.29 -11.07 -9.51
C ASP A 118 -5.46 -11.23 -10.48
N LYS A 119 -6.33 -12.21 -10.21
CA LYS A 119 -7.51 -12.49 -11.04
C LYS A 119 -8.76 -11.75 -10.53
N ASN A 120 -8.76 -11.36 -9.26
CA ASN A 120 -9.94 -10.82 -8.59
C ASN A 120 -9.90 -9.30 -8.48
N PHE A 121 -8.71 -8.72 -8.48
CA PHE A 121 -8.49 -7.29 -8.32
C PHE A 121 -7.54 -6.79 -9.41
N ILE A 122 -7.69 -5.51 -9.78
CA ILE A 122 -6.69 -4.86 -10.62
C ILE A 122 -5.36 -4.79 -9.86
N THR A 123 -4.26 -5.08 -10.53
CA THR A 123 -2.94 -4.96 -9.92
C THR A 123 -2.48 -3.49 -9.92
N MET A 124 -1.57 -3.15 -9.01
CA MET A 124 -0.99 -1.80 -8.98
C MET A 124 -0.29 -1.45 -10.30
N SER A 125 0.40 -2.42 -10.92
CA SER A 125 1.04 -2.24 -12.22
C SER A 125 0.03 -1.91 -13.32
N GLU A 126 -1.10 -2.61 -13.37
CA GLU A 126 -2.18 -2.31 -14.32
C GLU A 126 -2.83 -0.95 -14.05
N ALA A 127 -3.04 -0.59 -12.77
CA ALA A 127 -3.59 0.71 -12.41
C ALA A 127 -2.67 1.85 -12.85
N ILE A 128 -1.36 1.72 -12.59
CA ILE A 128 -0.33 2.69 -13.00
C ILE A 128 -0.30 2.81 -14.54
N SER A 129 -0.36 1.69 -15.26
CA SER A 129 -0.38 1.72 -16.74
C SER A 129 -1.59 2.47 -17.31
N LYS A 130 -2.67 2.58 -16.53
CA LYS A 130 -3.90 3.31 -16.86
C LYS A 130 -3.90 4.74 -16.34
N GLY A 131 -2.79 5.21 -15.77
CA GLY A 131 -2.59 6.58 -15.32
C GLY A 131 -2.74 6.80 -13.81
N TYR A 132 -2.90 5.76 -13.01
CA TYR A 132 -2.85 5.90 -11.55
C TYR A 132 -1.42 6.28 -11.09
N HIS A 133 -1.30 7.03 -9.99
CA HIS A 133 -0.01 7.55 -9.48
C HIS A 133 0.80 8.38 -10.50
N HIS A 134 0.13 9.07 -11.43
CA HIS A 134 0.79 10.02 -12.31
C HIS A 134 1.42 11.20 -11.52
N ILE A 135 2.27 11.99 -12.18
CA ILE A 135 2.87 13.19 -11.58
C ILE A 135 1.76 14.14 -11.10
N GLY A 136 1.78 14.48 -9.81
CA GLY A 136 0.76 15.33 -9.18
C GLY A 136 -0.48 14.60 -8.67
N CYS A 137 -0.52 13.27 -8.73
CA CYS A 137 -1.53 12.47 -8.03
C CYS A 137 -1.43 12.70 -6.51
N LYS A 138 -2.59 12.85 -5.86
CA LYS A 138 -2.72 13.08 -4.40
C LYS A 138 -3.38 11.93 -3.65
N HIS A 139 -3.82 10.92 -4.38
CA HIS A 139 -4.50 9.76 -3.80
C HIS A 139 -3.60 9.04 -2.80
N ILE A 140 -4.24 8.57 -1.73
CA ILE A 140 -3.60 7.82 -0.66
C ILE A 140 -4.09 6.37 -0.77
N ASP A 141 -3.13 5.46 -0.85
CA ASP A 141 -3.40 4.03 -0.75
C ASP A 141 -3.46 3.62 0.72
N ILE A 142 -4.56 3.00 1.12
CA ILE A 142 -4.78 2.54 2.49
C ILE A 142 -4.82 1.02 2.48
N ASN A 143 -4.09 0.38 3.38
CA ASN A 143 -4.09 -1.07 3.53
C ASN A 143 -5.53 -1.60 3.68
N TYR A 144 -5.86 -2.60 2.87
CA TYR A 144 -7.16 -3.26 2.87
C TYR A 144 -7.00 -4.67 3.42
N PHE A 145 -7.71 -4.95 4.51
CA PHE A 145 -7.77 -6.27 5.13
C PHE A 145 -9.13 -6.91 4.83
N PRO A 146 -9.18 -8.02 4.07
CA PRO A 146 -10.42 -8.71 3.78
C PRO A 146 -11.20 -9.03 5.05
N ASN A 147 -12.51 -8.78 5.04
CA ASN A 147 -13.45 -8.98 6.16
C ASN A 147 -13.30 -8.04 7.36
N GLU A 148 -12.20 -7.30 7.48
CA GLU A 148 -12.00 -6.31 8.55
C GLU A 148 -12.23 -4.88 8.06
N THR A 149 -11.75 -4.56 6.85
CA THR A 149 -11.83 -3.21 6.31
C THR A 149 -13.17 -3.00 5.60
N LYS A 150 -13.92 -1.99 6.03
CA LYS A 150 -15.13 -1.52 5.33
C LYS A 150 -14.74 -0.44 4.33
N LEU A 151 -15.03 -0.67 3.05
CA LEU A 151 -14.85 0.36 2.03
C LEU A 151 -15.87 1.49 2.26
N PRO A 152 -15.44 2.75 2.26
CA PRO A 152 -16.37 3.87 2.32
C PRO A 152 -17.15 3.98 1.00
N GLU A 153 -18.36 4.54 1.08
CA GLU A 153 -19.11 4.94 -0.10
C GLU A 153 -18.53 6.23 -0.69
N ASN A 154 -18.75 6.46 -1.99
CA ASN A 154 -18.36 7.70 -2.64
C ASN A 154 -19.17 8.88 -2.07
N ILE A 155 -18.48 9.81 -1.43
CA ILE A 155 -19.03 11.02 -0.83
C ILE A 155 -19.24 12.09 -1.90
N TYR A 156 -18.38 12.14 -2.91
CA TYR A 156 -18.37 13.22 -3.90
C TYR A 156 -18.85 12.74 -5.26
N THR A 157 -19.74 13.53 -5.86
CA THR A 157 -20.15 13.31 -7.25
C THR A 157 -19.00 13.60 -8.21
N THR A 158 -18.99 12.94 -9.36
CA THR A 158 -18.02 13.20 -10.43
C THR A 158 -18.00 14.68 -10.85
N LYS A 159 -19.17 15.35 -10.84
CA LYS A 159 -19.28 16.76 -11.17
C LYS A 159 -18.58 17.66 -10.15
N GLN A 160 -18.74 17.37 -8.85
CA GLN A 160 -18.04 18.09 -7.78
C GLN A 160 -16.52 17.90 -7.89
N LYS A 161 -16.06 16.67 -8.15
CA LYS A 161 -14.62 16.38 -8.32
C LYS A 161 -14.02 17.16 -9.46
N LYS A 162 -14.64 17.10 -10.65
CA LYS A 162 -14.22 17.87 -11.82
C LYS A 162 -14.21 19.37 -11.56
N ALA A 163 -15.23 19.90 -10.88
CA ALA A 163 -15.29 21.32 -10.55
C ALA A 163 -14.15 21.74 -9.62
N LYS A 164 -13.91 21.00 -8.53
CA LYS A 164 -12.81 21.30 -7.61
C LYS A 164 -11.45 21.16 -8.29
N HIS A 165 -11.26 20.10 -9.08
CA HIS A 165 -10.01 19.88 -9.81
C HIS A 165 -9.69 21.04 -10.75
N ARG A 166 -10.68 21.58 -11.48
CA ARG A 166 -10.50 22.78 -12.32
C ARG A 166 -10.05 24.00 -11.52
N ILE A 167 -10.67 24.27 -10.37
CA ILE A 167 -10.28 25.38 -9.49
C ILE A 167 -8.81 25.25 -9.09
N ILE A 168 -8.36 24.04 -8.77
CA ILE A 168 -6.99 23.74 -8.38
C ILE A 168 -6.02 23.90 -9.57
N LEU A 169 -6.38 23.43 -10.76
CA LEU A 169 -5.58 23.64 -11.98
C LEU A 169 -5.42 25.12 -12.33
N ASP A 170 -6.49 25.90 -12.18
CA ASP A 170 -6.45 27.34 -12.40
C ASP A 170 -5.53 28.05 -11.39
N LEU A 171 -5.53 27.61 -10.12
CA LEU A 171 -4.58 28.10 -9.12
C LEU A 171 -3.14 27.77 -9.55
N PHE A 172 -2.88 26.53 -9.96
CA PHE A 172 -1.55 26.11 -10.41
C PHE A 172 -1.03 26.96 -11.57
N ARG A 173 -1.90 27.27 -12.54
CA ARG A 173 -1.57 28.17 -13.65
C ARG A 173 -1.18 29.56 -13.15
N GLN A 174 -1.97 30.14 -12.25
CA GLN A 174 -1.66 31.47 -11.70
C GLN A 174 -0.35 31.48 -10.90
N GLU A 175 -0.09 30.45 -10.10
CA GLU A 175 1.17 30.30 -9.36
C GLU A 175 2.37 30.12 -10.28
N GLN A 176 2.21 29.42 -11.41
CA GLN A 176 3.28 29.30 -12.40
C GLN A 176 3.57 30.64 -13.08
N GLU A 177 2.55 31.41 -13.42
CA GLU A 177 2.72 32.77 -13.94
C GLU A 177 3.46 33.66 -12.94
N LEU A 178 3.12 33.58 -11.65
CA LEU A 178 3.83 34.31 -10.59
C LEU A 178 5.31 33.89 -10.53
N ARG A 179 5.62 32.59 -10.55
CA ARG A 179 7.00 32.09 -10.54
C ARG A 179 7.79 32.60 -11.74
N ASN A 180 7.17 32.64 -12.93
CA ASN A 180 7.79 33.18 -14.14
C ASN A 180 8.08 34.68 -13.99
N LEU A 181 7.15 35.46 -13.41
CA LEU A 181 7.38 36.88 -13.14
C LEU A 181 8.53 37.12 -12.17
N ILE A 182 8.60 36.35 -11.08
CA ILE A 182 9.69 36.43 -10.10
C ILE A 182 11.02 36.08 -10.77
N TYR A 183 11.06 34.97 -11.53
CA TYR A 183 12.26 34.58 -12.26
C TYR A 183 12.74 35.67 -13.23
N ASN A 184 11.83 36.24 -14.03
CA ASN A 184 12.18 37.28 -14.99
C ASN A 184 12.67 38.56 -14.30
N PHE A 185 12.03 38.95 -13.19
CA PHE A 185 12.47 40.09 -12.38
C PHE A 185 13.87 39.88 -11.79
N ASP A 186 14.11 38.71 -11.17
CA ASP A 186 15.40 38.39 -10.54
C ASP A 186 16.55 38.31 -11.55
N ASN A 187 16.26 37.94 -12.80
CA ASN A 187 17.23 37.83 -13.89
C ASN A 187 17.25 39.05 -14.84
N ASN A 188 16.52 40.12 -14.54
CA ASN A 188 16.37 41.32 -15.40
C ASN A 188 15.96 40.99 -16.86
N ILE A 189 15.08 40.00 -17.03
CA ILE A 189 14.55 39.59 -18.35
C ILE A 189 13.26 40.35 -18.64
N GLY A 190 13.31 41.25 -19.63
CA GLY A 190 12.17 42.09 -20.03
C GLY A 190 11.87 43.25 -19.05
N ASP A 191 10.76 43.96 -19.26
CA ASP A 191 10.31 45.10 -18.43
C ASP A 191 9.34 44.65 -17.32
N VAL A 192 9.72 43.61 -16.55
CA VAL A 192 8.92 43.16 -15.41
C VAL A 192 9.20 44.06 -14.22
N LYS A 193 8.14 44.66 -13.65
CA LYS A 193 8.25 45.53 -12.48
C LYS A 193 7.84 44.77 -11.22
N LYS A 194 8.40 45.15 -10.07
CA LYS A 194 8.01 44.61 -8.76
C LYS A 194 6.50 44.70 -8.50
N LYS A 195 5.87 45.77 -9.00
CA LYS A 195 4.41 45.98 -8.94
C LYS A 195 3.62 44.85 -9.62
N ASP A 196 4.13 44.28 -10.70
CA ASP A 196 3.46 43.20 -11.44
C ASP A 196 3.43 41.92 -10.61
N ILE A 197 4.53 41.62 -9.91
CA ILE A 197 4.63 40.52 -8.96
C ILE A 197 3.63 40.72 -7.81
N ASP A 198 3.62 41.90 -7.18
CA ASP A 198 2.74 42.18 -6.05
C ASP A 198 1.26 42.10 -6.44
N ASN A 199 0.89 42.63 -7.62
CA ASN A 199 -0.45 42.51 -8.17
C ASN A 199 -0.85 41.04 -8.36
N LYS A 200 0.04 40.22 -8.92
CA LYS A 200 -0.24 38.79 -9.13
C LYS A 200 -0.36 38.02 -7.82
N LYS A 201 0.49 38.32 -6.82
CA LYS A 201 0.38 37.74 -5.47
C LYS A 201 -0.97 38.07 -4.83
N ASN A 202 -1.43 39.31 -4.93
CA ASN A 202 -2.71 39.72 -4.38
C ASN A 202 -3.88 39.03 -5.11
N ALA A 203 -3.83 38.94 -6.43
CA ALA A 203 -4.82 38.21 -7.21
C ALA A 203 -4.92 36.72 -6.80
N ILE A 204 -3.78 36.06 -6.57
CA ILE A 204 -3.77 34.67 -6.07
C ILE A 204 -4.35 34.57 -4.67
N LYS A 205 -4.02 35.49 -3.76
CA LYS A 205 -4.59 35.51 -2.40
C LYS A 205 -6.11 35.69 -2.43
N GLU A 206 -6.61 36.59 -3.26
CA GLU A 206 -8.04 36.79 -3.47
C GLU A 206 -8.70 35.54 -4.06
N TYR A 207 -8.08 34.93 -5.07
CA TYR A 207 -8.56 33.69 -5.69
C TYR A 207 -8.66 32.56 -4.65
N CYS A 208 -7.64 32.40 -3.81
CA CYS A 208 -7.61 31.44 -2.71
C CYS A 208 -8.73 31.72 -1.69
N LYS A 209 -8.95 32.99 -1.33
CA LYS A 209 -10.02 33.40 -0.41
C LYS A 209 -11.41 33.08 -0.97
N VAL A 210 -11.66 33.42 -2.24
CA VAL A 210 -12.95 33.16 -2.92
C VAL A 210 -13.25 31.65 -2.99
N ASN A 211 -12.23 30.83 -3.24
CA ASN A 211 -12.37 29.39 -3.43
C ASN A 211 -12.14 28.56 -2.15
N SER A 212 -11.95 29.21 -1.00
CA SER A 212 -11.63 28.56 0.28
C SER A 212 -10.43 27.60 0.18
N ILE A 213 -9.35 28.07 -0.45
CA ILE A 213 -8.07 27.34 -0.57
C ILE A 213 -7.03 28.04 0.30
N LYS A 214 -6.17 27.25 0.95
CA LYS A 214 -5.07 27.80 1.73
C LYS A 214 -3.97 28.28 0.79
N TYR A 215 -3.62 29.55 0.91
CA TYR A 215 -2.48 30.12 0.21
C TYR A 215 -1.17 29.70 0.89
N SER A 216 -0.13 29.42 0.09
CA SER A 216 1.19 29.01 0.56
C SER A 216 2.28 29.82 -0.11
N GLN A 217 3.08 30.54 0.69
CA GLN A 217 4.23 31.32 0.19
C GLN A 217 5.34 30.43 -0.38
N LEU A 218 5.44 29.17 0.07
CA LEU A 218 6.46 28.23 -0.41
C LEU A 218 6.34 27.97 -1.93
N LYS A 219 5.12 28.05 -2.46
CA LYS A 219 4.83 27.85 -3.89
C LYS A 219 5.25 29.00 -4.80
N GLU A 220 5.65 30.13 -4.21
CA GLU A 220 6.13 31.29 -4.97
C GLU A 220 7.58 31.11 -5.43
N ASN A 221 8.33 30.17 -4.85
CA ASN A 221 9.73 29.93 -5.23
C ASN A 221 9.82 29.47 -6.70
N PRO A 222 10.52 30.22 -7.58
CA PRO A 222 10.69 29.84 -8.98
C PRO A 222 11.39 28.50 -9.17
N ASN A 223 12.28 28.13 -8.23
CA ASN A 223 13.09 26.93 -8.28
C ASN A 223 12.42 25.73 -7.56
N LEU A 224 11.12 25.81 -7.29
CA LEU A 224 10.37 24.71 -6.67
C LEU A 224 10.32 23.50 -7.62
N LYS A 225 10.75 22.33 -7.15
CA LYS A 225 10.69 21.08 -7.91
C LYS A 225 9.26 20.77 -8.33
N ASP A 226 9.08 20.15 -9.49
CA ASP A 226 7.74 19.87 -10.04
C ASP A 226 6.88 19.03 -9.10
N ILE A 227 7.45 18.00 -8.47
CA ILE A 227 6.72 17.15 -7.51
C ILE A 227 6.22 17.93 -6.30
N ASP A 228 6.98 18.94 -5.87
CA ASP A 228 6.68 19.75 -4.70
C ASP A 228 5.59 20.78 -4.98
N LYS A 229 5.39 21.18 -6.25
CA LYS A 229 4.28 22.06 -6.65
C LYS A 229 2.94 21.44 -6.21
N PHE A 230 2.78 20.12 -6.35
CA PHE A 230 1.50 19.44 -6.12
C PHE A 230 1.24 19.00 -4.68
N ARG A 231 2.24 19.00 -3.79
CA ARG A 231 2.14 18.41 -2.43
C ARG A 231 1.65 19.36 -1.33
N TYR A 232 1.81 20.67 -1.48
CA TYR A 232 1.47 21.64 -0.42
C TYR A 232 0.10 22.27 -0.64
N ASN A 233 -0.98 21.74 -0.05
CA ASN A 233 -2.28 22.42 0.01
C ASN A 233 -2.76 22.56 1.46
#